data_AF-A0A951SS50-F1
#
_entry.id   AF-A0A951SS50-F1
#
_cell.length_a   1.000
_cell.length_b   1.000
_cell.length_c   1.000
_cell.angle_alpha   90.00
_cell.angle_beta   90.00
_cell.angle_gamma   90.00
#
_symmetry.space_group_name_H-M   'P 1'
#
loop_
_entity.id
_entity.type
_entity.pdbx_description
1 polymer ?
#
loop_
_entity_poly.entity_id
_entity_poly.type
_entity_poly.pdbx_seq_one_letter_code
_entity_poly.pdbx_strand_id
1 'polypeptide(L)'
;MKTFFSGFLVAVLFTLIFSNYSYSQRTYSTDSSFNTTVEYCTGTWCQWCPCGHDVIENILITFPDVVVLAYHGAGSDPWQSYSLAIRQLFGFTGYPTGVVGRRSGVISRNAWNNQVVIQQASINPKVRIDAEINYDNSTRNVSLDLDVTALEDLDGTYRVNLVLLESGMVYPQTGNGSCPGSSNYVHDHVCKGLINGATGEVIHTSGTWTTGTVKNVTTNYTLANDVVPENSDIAIFVWKEFGSISTQSDIINSISIPVDEPTGIIGTNGTVPTEYNLSQNFPNPFNPTTNIIFSVPVDGNVSLKYYDALGNEISSYLDGFLKAGTYNAQFEGADLPSGVYFYTLNAEGFSMTKKMMLIK
;
A
#
# COMPACT_ATOMS: atom_id res chain seq x y z
N MET A 1 8.04 54.64 63.53
CA MET A 1 8.81 53.44 63.90
C MET A 1 8.76 52.50 62.69
N LYS A 2 9.91 52.25 62.06
CA LYS A 2 10.05 51.48 60.82
C LYS A 2 9.80 49.99 61.08
N THR A 3 9.02 49.31 60.24
CA THR A 3 9.14 47.86 60.04
C THR A 3 8.85 47.54 58.58
N PHE A 4 9.91 47.15 57.89
CA PHE A 4 9.92 46.51 56.58
C PHE A 4 9.26 45.13 56.68
N PHE A 5 8.34 44.79 55.77
CA PHE A 5 8.00 43.40 55.47
C PHE A 5 8.63 43.05 54.11
N SER A 6 9.66 42.22 54.14
CA SER A 6 10.30 41.64 52.97
C SER A 6 9.42 40.51 52.42
N GLY A 7 9.06 40.62 51.14
CA GLY A 7 8.40 39.55 50.41
C GLY A 7 9.31 38.34 50.24
N PHE A 8 8.76 37.15 50.48
CA PHE A 8 9.33 35.89 50.04
C PHE A 8 8.48 35.39 48.87
N LEU A 9 8.98 35.60 47.65
CA LEU A 9 8.43 35.01 46.44
C LEU A 9 9.00 33.59 46.35
N VAL A 10 8.19 32.57 46.64
CA VAL A 10 8.57 31.18 46.36
C VAL A 10 8.24 30.91 44.91
N ALA A 11 9.25 30.98 44.03
CA ALA A 11 9.15 30.50 42.66
C ALA A 11 9.21 28.97 42.68
N VAL A 12 8.07 28.32 42.44
CA VAL A 12 8.02 26.87 42.17
C VAL A 12 8.52 26.67 40.75
N LEU A 13 9.77 26.23 40.61
CA LEU A 13 10.36 25.85 39.33
C LEU A 13 9.76 24.50 38.92
N PHE A 14 8.76 24.51 38.04
CA PHE A 14 8.33 23.30 37.34
C PHE A 14 9.39 22.94 36.29
N THR A 15 10.25 21.98 36.61
CA THR A 15 11.09 21.31 35.62
C THR A 15 10.18 20.52 34.68
N LEU A 16 9.86 21.10 33.52
CA LEU A 16 9.33 20.36 32.38
C LEU A 16 10.42 19.41 31.89
N ILE A 17 10.29 18.14 32.24
CA ILE A 17 11.03 17.07 31.57
C ILE A 17 10.41 16.94 30.18
N PHE A 18 10.94 17.66 29.20
CA PHE A 18 10.70 17.33 27.80
C PHE A 18 11.44 16.02 27.54
N SER A 19 10.74 14.89 27.64
CA SER A 19 11.16 13.70 26.93
C SER A 19 11.15 14.05 25.45
N ASN A 20 12.33 14.11 24.83
CA ASN A 20 12.48 14.25 23.38
C ASN A 20 11.97 12.96 22.72
N TYR A 21 10.65 12.78 22.67
CA TYR A 21 10.03 11.89 21.70
C TYR A 21 9.84 12.71 20.44
N SER A 22 10.72 12.52 19.48
CA SER A 22 10.52 12.98 18.11
C SER A 22 9.39 12.14 17.50
N TYR A 23 8.15 12.58 17.69
CA TYR A 23 7.01 12.07 16.93
C TYR A 23 7.10 12.62 15.50
N SER A 24 7.14 11.71 14.53
CA SER A 24 7.06 12.03 13.10
C SER A 24 5.60 11.98 12.69
N GLN A 25 4.85 13.04 12.96
CA GLN A 25 3.53 13.25 12.38
C GLN A 25 3.68 13.40 10.86
N ARG A 26 2.95 12.59 10.09
CA ARG A 26 3.03 12.57 8.61
C ARG A 26 1.68 12.92 8.02
N THR A 27 1.70 13.62 6.89
CA THR A 27 0.50 14.09 6.21
C THR A 27 0.47 13.57 4.77
N TYR A 28 -0.71 13.13 4.33
CA TYR A 28 -0.99 12.62 3.00
C TYR A 28 -2.25 13.30 2.45
N SER A 29 -2.32 13.51 1.14
CA SER A 29 -3.51 14.06 0.49
C SER A 29 -3.76 13.40 -0.85
N THR A 30 -5.03 13.24 -1.21
CA THR A 30 -5.42 12.92 -2.59
C THR A 30 -5.32 14.14 -3.51
N ASP A 31 -5.11 15.35 -2.98
CA ASP A 31 -5.12 16.61 -3.72
C ASP A 31 -6.34 16.72 -4.66
N SER A 32 -6.10 16.75 -5.98
CA SER A 32 -7.12 16.76 -7.02
C SER A 32 -7.21 15.44 -7.80
N SER A 33 -6.57 14.38 -7.31
CA SER A 33 -6.56 13.06 -7.94
C SER A 33 -7.72 12.20 -7.45
N PHE A 34 -8.26 11.39 -8.37
CA PHE A 34 -9.18 10.31 -8.04
C PHE A 34 -8.43 8.99 -8.03
N ASN A 35 -8.64 8.21 -6.98
CA ASN A 35 -8.14 6.85 -6.88
C ASN A 35 -9.31 5.89 -6.69
N THR A 36 -9.47 4.96 -7.62
CA THR A 36 -10.39 3.83 -7.44
C THR A 36 -9.83 2.81 -6.44
N THR A 37 -10.70 1.90 -6.02
CA THR A 37 -10.39 0.83 -5.07
C THR A 37 -10.73 -0.53 -5.68
N VAL A 38 -9.86 -1.53 -5.48
CA VAL A 38 -10.12 -2.93 -5.83
C VAL A 38 -10.24 -3.75 -4.55
N GLU A 39 -11.46 -4.19 -4.26
CA GLU A 39 -11.79 -5.04 -3.11
C GLU A 39 -12.06 -6.47 -3.60
N TYR A 40 -11.25 -7.45 -3.22
CA TYR A 40 -11.41 -8.81 -3.75
C TYR A 40 -11.25 -9.89 -2.69
N CYS A 41 -11.91 -11.02 -2.91
CA CYS A 41 -11.73 -12.20 -2.07
C CYS A 41 -10.65 -13.13 -2.63
N THR A 42 -9.87 -13.69 -1.72
CA THR A 42 -8.80 -14.65 -2.03
C THR A 42 -8.69 -15.69 -0.92
N GLY A 43 -7.78 -16.66 -1.08
CA GLY A 43 -7.49 -17.64 -0.05
C GLY A 43 -6.27 -18.51 -0.37
N THR A 44 -5.53 -18.88 0.67
CA THR A 44 -4.31 -19.69 0.56
C THR A 44 -4.53 -21.06 -0.08
N TRP A 45 -5.74 -21.60 0.04
CA TRP A 45 -6.16 -22.88 -0.55
C TRP A 45 -6.62 -22.78 -2.01
N CYS A 46 -6.88 -21.57 -2.51
CA CYS A 46 -7.50 -21.33 -3.81
C CYS A 46 -6.47 -21.38 -4.95
N GLN A 47 -6.55 -22.43 -5.78
CA GLN A 47 -5.62 -22.66 -6.89
C GLN A 47 -5.62 -21.59 -7.99
N TRP A 48 -6.69 -20.78 -8.09
CA TRP A 48 -6.84 -19.75 -9.11
C TRP A 48 -6.50 -18.34 -8.61
N CYS A 49 -6.31 -18.19 -7.30
CA CYS A 49 -6.08 -16.92 -6.65
C CYS A 49 -4.72 -16.29 -6.99
N PRO A 50 -3.63 -17.06 -7.21
CA PRO A 50 -2.39 -16.48 -7.71
C PRO A 50 -2.57 -15.66 -8.99
N CYS A 51 -3.34 -16.15 -9.96
CA CYS A 51 -3.64 -15.35 -11.17
C CYS A 51 -4.45 -14.08 -10.87
N GLY A 52 -5.23 -14.05 -9.78
CA GLY A 52 -5.90 -12.83 -9.33
C GLY A 52 -4.90 -11.82 -8.79
N HIS A 53 -3.93 -12.28 -8.00
CA HIS A 53 -2.83 -11.46 -7.50
C HIS A 53 -2.00 -10.88 -8.67
N ASP A 54 -1.68 -11.69 -9.69
CA ASP A 54 -1.00 -11.20 -10.90
C ASP A 54 -1.80 -10.07 -11.60
N VAL A 55 -3.14 -10.13 -11.62
CA VAL A 55 -3.97 -9.04 -12.17
C VAL A 55 -3.85 -7.77 -11.33
N ILE A 56 -3.84 -7.90 -10.00
CA ILE A 56 -3.65 -6.78 -9.07
C ILE A 56 -2.28 -6.14 -9.28
N GLU A 57 -1.21 -6.94 -9.34
CA GLU A 57 0.14 -6.45 -9.61
C GLU A 57 0.14 -5.64 -10.91
N ASN A 58 -0.42 -6.19 -11.99
CA ASN A 58 -0.56 -5.52 -13.30
C ASN A 58 -1.32 -4.18 -13.24
N ILE A 59 -2.36 -4.10 -12.40
CA ILE A 59 -3.12 -2.87 -12.16
C ILE A 59 -2.22 -1.82 -11.50
N LEU A 60 -1.53 -2.18 -10.42
CA LEU A 60 -0.66 -1.28 -9.65
C LEU A 60 0.55 -0.79 -10.46
N ILE A 61 0.96 -1.54 -11.50
CA ILE A 61 1.95 -1.07 -12.51
C ILE A 61 1.48 0.19 -13.22
N THR A 62 0.21 0.19 -13.61
CA THR A 62 -0.36 1.23 -14.47
C THR A 62 -0.97 2.35 -13.64
N PHE A 63 -1.50 2.02 -12.47
CA PHE A 63 -2.20 2.93 -11.57
C PHE A 63 -1.72 2.69 -10.13
N PRO A 64 -0.53 3.22 -9.76
CA PRO A 64 0.10 2.95 -8.46
C PRO A 64 -0.73 3.46 -7.27
N ASP A 65 -1.57 4.48 -7.49
CA ASP A 65 -2.40 5.07 -6.45
C ASP A 65 -3.74 4.32 -6.23
N VAL A 66 -4.00 3.24 -6.99
CA VAL A 66 -5.19 2.40 -6.77
C VAL A 66 -5.08 1.69 -5.43
N VAL A 67 -6.11 1.85 -4.61
CA VAL A 67 -6.15 1.19 -3.29
C VAL A 67 -6.63 -0.25 -3.46
N VAL A 68 -5.90 -1.21 -2.91
CA VAL A 68 -6.23 -2.64 -3.04
C VAL A 68 -6.48 -3.25 -1.68
N LEU A 69 -7.53 -4.08 -1.57
CA LEU A 69 -7.86 -4.81 -0.36
C LEU A 69 -8.08 -6.29 -0.68
N ALA A 70 -7.21 -7.13 -0.14
CA ALA A 70 -7.29 -8.59 -0.26
C ALA A 70 -8.02 -9.19 0.95
N TYR A 71 -9.27 -9.57 0.73
CA TYR A 71 -10.11 -10.25 1.70
C TYR A 71 -9.91 -11.77 1.65
N HIS A 72 -8.85 -12.21 2.32
CA HIS A 72 -8.57 -13.63 2.54
C HIS A 72 -9.72 -14.34 3.24
N GLY A 73 -10.05 -15.58 2.86
CA GLY A 73 -10.79 -16.41 3.82
C GLY A 73 -11.32 -17.76 3.37
N ALA A 74 -12.27 -18.26 4.18
CA ALA A 74 -12.82 -19.62 4.23
C ALA A 74 -11.81 -20.71 4.63
N GLY A 75 -12.34 -21.80 5.19
CA GLY A 75 -11.60 -23.02 5.47
C GLY A 75 -10.45 -22.79 6.45
N SER A 76 -9.24 -23.15 6.03
CA SER A 76 -8.02 -23.07 6.83
C SER A 76 -7.19 -21.81 6.58
N ASP A 77 -7.75 -20.79 5.90
CA ASP A 77 -7.02 -19.57 5.63
C ASP A 77 -6.70 -18.82 6.94
N PRO A 78 -5.43 -18.43 7.18
CA PRO A 78 -4.99 -17.86 8.45
C PRO A 78 -5.54 -16.45 8.72
N TRP A 79 -5.96 -15.71 7.69
CA TRP A 79 -6.40 -14.32 7.82
C TRP A 79 -7.91 -14.14 7.66
N GLN A 80 -8.67 -15.25 7.59
CA GLN A 80 -10.11 -15.21 7.31
C GLN A 80 -10.94 -14.43 8.35
N SER A 81 -10.48 -14.35 9.59
CA SER A 81 -11.20 -13.70 10.69
C SER A 81 -11.32 -12.19 10.48
N TYR A 82 -10.29 -11.55 9.94
CA TYR A 82 -10.24 -10.11 9.72
C TYR A 82 -11.24 -9.62 8.66
N SER A 83 -11.54 -10.47 7.67
CA SER A 83 -12.33 -10.09 6.50
C SER A 83 -13.75 -10.70 6.50
N LEU A 84 -14.11 -11.52 7.50
CA LEU A 84 -15.35 -12.30 7.52
C LEU A 84 -16.59 -11.44 7.29
N ALA A 85 -16.70 -10.32 8.00
CA ALA A 85 -17.86 -9.43 7.91
C ALA A 85 -18.02 -8.85 6.50
N ILE A 86 -16.94 -8.37 5.90
CA ILE A 86 -16.95 -7.81 4.54
C ILE A 86 -17.31 -8.89 3.51
N ARG A 87 -16.74 -10.08 3.63
CA ARG A 87 -17.06 -11.19 2.72
C ARG A 87 -18.54 -11.56 2.76
N GLN A 88 -19.16 -11.52 3.93
CA GLN A 88 -20.61 -11.74 4.10
C GLN A 88 -21.42 -10.62 3.45
N LEU A 89 -21.00 -9.36 3.59
CA LEU A 89 -21.69 -8.22 2.99
C LEU A 89 -21.62 -8.22 1.46
N PHE A 90 -20.46 -8.53 0.86
CA PHE A 90 -20.34 -8.65 -0.59
C PHE A 90 -20.97 -9.92 -1.15
N GLY A 91 -21.08 -10.99 -0.34
CA GLY A 91 -21.63 -12.26 -0.76
C GLY A 91 -20.79 -12.94 -1.84
N PHE A 92 -19.47 -12.91 -1.72
CA PHE A 92 -18.56 -13.53 -2.70
C PHE A 92 -18.88 -15.01 -2.91
N THR A 93 -19.20 -15.41 -4.15
CA THR A 93 -19.59 -16.77 -4.50
C THR A 93 -18.47 -17.61 -5.12
N GLY A 94 -17.31 -17.00 -5.43
CA GLY A 94 -16.16 -17.68 -6.02
C GLY A 94 -14.85 -16.94 -5.78
N TYR A 95 -13.73 -17.64 -5.98
CA TYR A 95 -12.39 -17.11 -5.72
C TYR A 95 -11.48 -17.27 -6.95
N PRO A 96 -10.70 -16.25 -7.33
CA PRO A 96 -10.81 -14.86 -6.88
C PRO A 96 -11.98 -14.14 -7.59
N THR A 97 -12.81 -13.42 -6.83
CA THR A 97 -13.78 -12.45 -7.36
C THR A 97 -13.72 -11.18 -6.53
N GLY A 98 -14.16 -10.06 -7.08
CA GLY A 98 -13.92 -8.76 -6.48
C GLY A 98 -14.82 -7.68 -7.04
N VAL A 99 -14.67 -6.48 -6.51
CA VAL A 99 -15.47 -5.30 -6.81
C VAL A 99 -14.51 -4.14 -7.04
N VAL A 100 -14.79 -3.33 -8.06
CA VAL A 100 -13.97 -2.14 -8.38
C VAL A 100 -14.81 -0.89 -8.13
N GLY A 101 -14.37 -0.05 -7.19
CA GLY A 101 -15.03 1.19 -6.78
C GLY A 101 -16.46 1.02 -6.26
N ARG A 102 -16.91 -0.22 -5.98
CA ARG A 102 -18.29 -0.57 -5.58
C ARG A 102 -19.39 -0.10 -6.56
N ARG A 103 -19.04 0.04 -7.85
CA ARG A 103 -19.94 0.49 -8.93
C ARG A 103 -20.56 -0.63 -9.77
N SER A 104 -19.93 -1.82 -9.80
CA SER A 104 -20.18 -2.84 -10.82
C SER A 104 -20.63 -4.20 -10.27
N GLY A 105 -20.96 -4.28 -8.97
CA GLY A 105 -21.20 -5.57 -8.30
C GLY A 105 -19.93 -6.44 -8.23
N VAL A 106 -20.10 -7.67 -7.75
CA VAL A 106 -19.01 -8.66 -7.71
C VAL A 106 -18.76 -9.21 -9.12
N ILE A 107 -17.52 -9.07 -9.59
CA ILE A 107 -17.05 -9.43 -10.92
C ILE A 107 -15.82 -10.35 -10.85
N SER A 108 -15.59 -11.06 -11.97
CA SER A 108 -14.40 -11.91 -12.15
C SER A 108 -13.13 -11.09 -12.29
N ARG A 109 -11.98 -11.66 -11.88
CA ARG A 109 -10.64 -11.05 -12.02
C ARG A 109 -10.33 -10.52 -13.42
N ASN A 110 -10.86 -11.17 -14.46
CA ASN A 110 -10.62 -10.79 -15.85
C ASN A 110 -11.22 -9.41 -16.21
N ALA A 111 -12.16 -8.92 -15.41
CA ALA A 111 -12.81 -7.62 -15.63
C ALA A 111 -12.18 -6.49 -14.80
N TRP A 112 -11.37 -6.77 -13.78
CA TRP A 112 -10.88 -5.76 -12.84
C TRP A 112 -10.08 -4.66 -13.54
N ASN A 113 -9.08 -5.03 -14.34
CA ASN A 113 -8.23 -4.05 -15.02
C ASN A 113 -9.03 -3.09 -15.91
N ASN A 114 -9.96 -3.63 -16.72
CA ASN A 114 -10.80 -2.80 -17.57
C ASN A 114 -11.68 -1.84 -16.75
N GLN A 115 -12.22 -2.29 -15.62
CA GLN A 115 -13.00 -1.42 -14.73
C GLN A 115 -12.13 -0.33 -14.08
N VAL A 116 -10.92 -0.66 -13.65
CA VAL A 116 -9.97 0.33 -13.13
C VAL A 116 -9.64 1.37 -14.18
N VAL A 117 -9.26 0.97 -15.39
CA VAL A 117 -8.96 1.87 -16.52
C VAL A 117 -10.13 2.82 -16.78
N ILE A 118 -11.35 2.30 -16.88
CA ILE A 118 -12.56 3.10 -17.12
C ILE A 118 -12.75 4.12 -16.01
N GLN A 119 -12.63 3.69 -14.75
CA GLN A 119 -12.85 4.57 -13.59
C GLN A 119 -11.79 5.67 -13.50
N GLN A 120 -10.50 5.31 -13.59
CA GLN A 120 -9.40 6.28 -13.53
C GLN A 120 -9.44 7.29 -14.69
N ALA A 121 -9.94 6.90 -15.86
CA ALA A 121 -10.01 7.80 -17.02
C ALA A 121 -11.28 8.69 -17.05
N SER A 122 -12.34 8.31 -16.35
CA SER A 122 -13.68 8.91 -16.55
C SER A 122 -14.28 9.56 -15.31
N ILE A 123 -13.64 9.42 -14.15
CA ILE A 123 -14.19 9.90 -12.88
C ILE A 123 -13.30 11.01 -12.33
N ASN A 124 -13.92 12.13 -11.98
CA ASN A 124 -13.30 13.18 -11.21
C ASN A 124 -13.52 12.91 -9.71
N PRO A 125 -12.57 13.27 -8.83
CA PRO A 125 -12.75 13.11 -7.41
C PRO A 125 -13.88 14.01 -6.92
N LYS A 126 -14.76 13.47 -6.10
CA LYS A 126 -15.87 14.23 -5.49
C LYS A 126 -15.54 14.77 -4.11
N VAL A 127 -14.54 14.16 -3.48
CA VAL A 127 -13.97 14.59 -2.21
C VAL A 127 -12.45 14.56 -2.31
N ARG A 128 -11.80 15.48 -1.61
CA ARG A 128 -10.38 15.39 -1.25
C ARG A 128 -10.28 14.75 0.13
N ILE A 129 -9.36 13.82 0.31
CA ILE A 129 -9.03 13.22 1.60
C ILE A 129 -7.66 13.73 1.99
N ASP A 130 -7.61 14.51 3.07
CA ASP A 130 -6.37 14.90 3.75
C ASP A 130 -6.26 14.05 5.02
N ALA A 131 -5.12 13.40 5.23
CA ALA A 131 -4.91 12.48 6.33
C ALA A 131 -3.61 12.80 7.06
N GLU A 132 -3.69 12.85 8.39
CA GLU A 132 -2.55 12.99 9.27
C GLU A 132 -2.45 11.75 10.15
N ILE A 133 -1.33 11.05 10.06
CA ILE A 133 -1.11 9.77 10.74
C ILE A 133 0.11 9.85 11.65
N ASN A 134 0.00 9.16 12.77
CA ASN A 134 1.05 9.04 13.75
C ASN A 134 1.06 7.63 14.35
N TYR A 135 2.23 6.99 14.36
CA TYR A 135 2.43 5.69 14.98
C TYR A 135 3.33 5.79 16.21
N ASP A 136 2.85 5.30 17.35
CA ASP A 136 3.63 5.16 18.57
C ASP A 136 4.11 3.72 18.73
N ASN A 137 5.40 3.49 18.47
CA ASN A 137 5.99 2.16 18.57
C ASN A 137 5.96 1.57 20.00
N SER A 138 5.90 2.41 21.04
CA SER A 138 5.89 1.92 22.43
C SER A 138 4.54 1.36 22.85
N THR A 139 3.45 1.94 22.33
CA THR A 139 2.08 1.54 22.64
C THR A 139 1.42 0.76 21.49
N ARG A 140 2.08 0.69 20.33
CA ARG A 140 1.54 0.22 19.04
C ARG A 140 0.26 0.94 18.62
N ASN A 141 0.06 2.16 19.10
CA ASN A 141 -1.13 2.95 18.78
C ASN A 141 -0.89 3.75 17.51
N VAL A 142 -1.85 3.66 16.60
CA VAL A 142 -1.97 4.54 15.45
C VAL A 142 -3.02 5.59 15.74
N SER A 143 -2.64 6.85 15.68
CA SER A 143 -3.55 8.00 15.70
C SER A 143 -3.72 8.51 14.28
N LEU A 144 -4.96 8.74 13.86
CA LEU A 144 -5.30 9.19 12.53
C LEU A 144 -6.33 10.32 12.60
N ASP A 145 -6.02 11.44 11.98
CA ASP A 145 -6.92 12.59 11.81
C ASP A 145 -7.17 12.79 10.32
N LEU A 146 -8.45 12.80 9.92
CA LEU A 146 -8.87 12.91 8.53
C LEU A 146 -9.74 14.13 8.32
N ASP A 147 -9.43 14.88 7.28
CA ASP A 147 -10.26 15.96 6.74
C ASP A 147 -10.77 15.52 5.36
N VAL A 148 -12.07 15.25 5.28
CA VAL A 148 -12.74 14.96 4.01
C VAL A 148 -13.40 16.24 3.51
N THR A 149 -12.91 16.80 2.41
CA THR A 149 -13.43 18.05 1.82
C THR A 149 -14.28 17.75 0.59
N ALA A 150 -15.52 18.23 0.55
CA ALA A 150 -16.35 18.14 -0.66
C ALA A 150 -15.78 19.00 -1.80
N LEU A 151 -15.61 18.44 -2.99
CA LEU A 151 -15.14 19.14 -4.19
C LEU A 151 -16.29 19.57 -5.12
N GLU A 152 -17.49 19.06 -4.86
CA GLU A 152 -18.75 19.47 -5.47
C GLU A 152 -19.87 19.39 -4.42
N ASP A 153 -21.08 19.84 -4.76
CA ASP A 153 -22.23 19.70 -3.88
C ASP A 153 -22.70 18.23 -3.87
N LEU A 154 -22.74 17.64 -2.67
CA LEU A 154 -22.98 16.21 -2.49
C LEU A 154 -24.24 15.95 -1.68
N ASP A 155 -25.19 15.23 -2.27
CA ASP A 155 -26.42 14.82 -1.58
C ASP A 155 -26.40 13.34 -1.18
N GLY A 156 -27.09 13.01 -0.09
CA GLY A 156 -27.27 11.64 0.40
C GLY A 156 -26.41 11.32 1.63
N THR A 157 -26.31 10.03 1.95
CA THR A 157 -25.48 9.56 3.07
C THR A 157 -24.10 9.14 2.57
N TYR A 158 -23.05 9.61 3.23
CA TYR A 158 -21.67 9.26 2.93
C TYR A 158 -20.99 8.65 4.14
N ARG A 159 -20.11 7.70 3.86
CA ARG A 159 -19.36 6.96 4.87
C ARG A 159 -17.88 6.97 4.55
N VAL A 160 -17.07 6.83 5.59
CA VAL A 160 -15.64 6.57 5.46
C VAL A 160 -15.32 5.21 6.06
N ASN A 161 -14.50 4.43 5.35
CA ASN A 161 -13.93 3.20 5.86
C ASN A 161 -12.44 3.36 6.11
N LEU A 162 -11.98 2.78 7.21
CA LEU A 162 -10.59 2.69 7.62
C LEU A 162 -10.24 1.20 7.75
N VAL A 163 -9.35 0.71 6.91
CA VAL A 163 -8.98 -0.71 6.86
C VAL A 163 -7.47 -0.84 7.03
N LEU A 164 -7.05 -1.62 8.03
CA LEU A 164 -5.66 -2.00 8.20
C LEU A 164 -5.33 -3.11 7.20
N LEU A 165 -4.29 -2.87 6.40
CA LEU A 165 -3.72 -3.80 5.44
C LEU A 165 -2.29 -4.16 5.86
N GLU A 166 -1.84 -5.35 5.49
CA GLU A 166 -0.45 -5.76 5.65
C GLU A 166 0.03 -6.49 4.39
N SER A 167 1.25 -6.18 3.98
CA SER A 167 1.89 -6.73 2.79
C SER A 167 3.17 -7.51 3.13
N GLY A 168 3.75 -8.20 2.16
CA GLY A 168 5.00 -8.94 2.34
C GLY A 168 4.87 -10.21 3.22
N MET A 169 3.65 -10.67 3.49
CA MET A 169 3.45 -11.83 4.38
C MET A 169 3.75 -13.14 3.65
N VAL A 170 4.68 -13.93 4.18
CA VAL A 170 5.05 -15.22 3.56
C VAL A 170 4.21 -16.35 4.13
N TYR A 171 3.41 -17.01 3.28
CA TYR A 171 2.62 -18.18 3.65
C TYR A 171 2.34 -19.10 2.44
N PRO A 172 2.29 -20.43 2.62
CA PRO A 172 2.01 -21.35 1.51
C PRO A 172 0.72 -21.04 0.74
N GLN A 173 0.82 -21.02 -0.59
CA GLN A 173 -0.30 -20.82 -1.51
C GLN A 173 -0.43 -22.01 -2.46
N THR A 174 -1.61 -22.61 -2.49
CA THR A 174 -1.93 -23.64 -3.49
C THR A 174 -2.08 -22.99 -4.86
N GLY A 175 -1.50 -23.61 -5.89
CA GLY A 175 -1.66 -23.22 -7.29
C GLY A 175 -2.09 -24.36 -8.19
N ASN A 176 -2.10 -24.10 -9.49
CA ASN A 176 -2.29 -25.07 -10.55
C ASN A 176 -1.34 -24.79 -11.74
N GLY A 177 -1.49 -25.53 -12.84
CA GLY A 177 -0.62 -25.38 -14.02
C GLY A 177 -0.72 -24.02 -14.74
N SER A 178 -1.77 -23.24 -14.50
CA SER A 178 -1.95 -21.90 -15.09
C SER A 178 -1.67 -20.76 -14.09
N CYS A 179 -1.91 -21.00 -12.80
CA CYS A 179 -1.75 -20.04 -11.72
C CYS A 179 -0.79 -20.64 -10.68
N PRO A 180 0.53 -20.44 -10.82
CA PRO A 180 1.51 -21.11 -9.97
C PRO A 180 1.41 -20.62 -8.53
N GLY A 181 1.44 -21.57 -7.60
CA GLY A 181 1.55 -21.32 -6.16
C GLY A 181 2.95 -21.65 -5.66
N SER A 182 3.23 -21.40 -4.38
CA SER A 182 4.54 -21.67 -3.76
C SER A 182 4.38 -21.92 -2.27
N SER A 183 5.33 -22.65 -1.66
CA SER A 183 5.43 -22.77 -0.20
C SER A 183 5.86 -21.45 0.46
N ASN A 184 6.60 -20.61 -0.28
CA ASN A 184 7.09 -19.30 0.15
C ASN A 184 6.40 -18.21 -0.67
N TYR A 185 5.07 -18.26 -0.77
CA TYR A 185 4.31 -17.28 -1.52
C TYR A 185 4.13 -16.00 -0.68
N VAL A 186 4.28 -14.84 -1.31
CA VAL A 186 4.13 -13.53 -0.67
C VAL A 186 2.70 -13.05 -0.88
N HIS A 187 2.04 -12.64 0.21
CA HIS A 187 0.68 -12.12 0.20
C HIS A 187 0.71 -10.63 0.54
N ASP A 188 0.12 -9.84 -0.35
CA ASP A 188 0.10 -8.38 -0.27
C ASP A 188 -1.30 -7.82 -0.08
N HIS A 189 -1.39 -6.64 0.54
CA HIS A 189 -2.63 -5.90 0.78
C HIS A 189 -3.68 -6.71 1.56
N VAL A 190 -3.24 -7.61 2.44
CA VAL A 190 -4.14 -8.49 3.19
C VAL A 190 -4.84 -7.69 4.26
N CYS A 191 -6.16 -7.81 4.32
CA CYS A 191 -6.94 -7.19 5.38
C CYS A 191 -6.58 -7.80 6.74
N LYS A 192 -6.09 -6.95 7.64
CA LYS A 192 -5.68 -7.26 9.02
C LYS A 192 -6.51 -6.52 10.07
N GLY A 193 -7.47 -5.70 9.66
CA GLY A 193 -8.38 -5.05 10.59
C GLY A 193 -9.38 -4.12 9.91
N LEU A 194 -10.63 -4.13 10.41
CA LEU A 194 -11.67 -3.19 10.01
C LEU A 194 -11.81 -2.14 11.13
N ILE A 195 -10.99 -1.08 11.08
CA ILE A 195 -10.77 -0.16 12.20
C ILE A 195 -12.08 0.49 12.68
N ASN A 196 -12.92 0.92 11.74
CA ASN A 196 -14.24 1.48 12.03
C ASN A 196 -15.39 0.56 11.55
N GLY A 197 -15.14 -0.75 11.54
CA GLY A 197 -16.11 -1.78 11.17
C GLY A 197 -16.29 -1.95 9.65
N ALA A 198 -17.04 -3.00 9.28
CA ALA A 198 -17.18 -3.41 7.87
C ALA A 198 -17.87 -2.35 6.99
N THR A 199 -18.82 -1.60 7.54
CA THR A 199 -19.53 -0.53 6.81
C THR A 199 -18.92 0.85 7.03
N GLY A 200 -17.87 0.96 7.83
CA GLY A 200 -17.29 2.23 8.21
C GLY A 200 -18.23 3.13 9.02
N GLU A 201 -17.80 4.37 9.21
CA GLU A 201 -18.50 5.42 9.94
C GLU A 201 -19.26 6.34 8.99
N VAL A 202 -20.42 6.85 9.44
CA VAL A 202 -21.21 7.84 8.68
C VAL A 202 -20.66 9.25 8.93
N ILE A 203 -20.27 9.94 7.87
CA ILE A 203 -19.70 11.31 7.94
C ILE A 203 -20.68 12.40 7.45
N HIS A 204 -21.73 12.00 6.72
CA HIS A 204 -22.81 12.87 6.29
C HIS A 204 -24.10 12.06 6.12
N THR A 205 -25.24 12.59 6.54
CA THR A 205 -26.52 11.85 6.56
C THR A 205 -27.61 12.48 5.69
N SER A 206 -27.80 13.81 5.79
CA SER A 206 -28.90 14.51 5.13
C SER A 206 -28.56 15.96 4.78
N GLY A 207 -29.33 16.52 3.85
CA GLY A 207 -29.05 17.82 3.25
C GLY A 207 -27.88 17.76 2.27
N THR A 208 -27.57 18.92 1.68
CA THR A 208 -26.44 19.06 0.75
C THR A 208 -25.17 19.26 1.56
N TRP A 209 -24.19 18.39 1.35
CA TRP A 209 -22.82 18.63 1.76
C TRP A 209 -22.20 19.57 0.73
N THR A 210 -22.20 20.85 1.08
CA THR A 210 -21.77 21.93 0.19
C THR A 210 -20.28 21.87 -0.11
N THR A 211 -19.93 22.15 -1.36
CA THR A 211 -18.57 22.27 -1.88
C THR A 211 -17.68 23.10 -0.93
N GLY A 212 -16.48 22.61 -0.65
CA GLY A 212 -15.51 23.24 0.26
C GLY A 212 -15.73 22.97 1.74
N THR A 213 -16.86 22.35 2.13
CA THR A 213 -17.12 21.99 3.53
C THR A 213 -16.34 20.73 3.90
N VAL A 214 -15.70 20.75 5.08
CA VAL A 214 -14.91 19.65 5.63
C VAL A 214 -15.74 18.79 6.59
N LYS A 215 -15.51 17.47 6.57
CA LYS A 215 -15.93 16.51 7.60
C LYS A 215 -14.70 15.91 8.24
N ASN A 216 -14.56 16.08 9.55
CA ASN A 216 -13.43 15.57 10.31
C ASN A 216 -13.72 14.17 10.85
N VAL A 217 -12.75 13.26 10.79
CA VAL A 217 -12.81 11.93 11.40
C VAL A 217 -11.50 11.65 12.12
N THR A 218 -11.57 11.39 13.42
CA THR A 218 -10.41 11.06 14.25
C THR A 218 -10.52 9.64 14.76
N THR A 219 -9.41 8.89 14.73
CA THR A 219 -9.37 7.53 15.24
C THR A 219 -8.08 7.24 16.00
N ASN A 220 -8.19 6.36 16.99
CA ASN A 220 -7.04 5.72 17.63
C ASN A 220 -7.23 4.20 17.53
N TYR A 221 -6.21 3.52 17.05
CA TYR A 221 -6.25 2.08 16.83
C TYR A 221 -4.95 1.42 17.28
N THR A 222 -5.06 0.44 18.18
CA THR A 222 -3.90 -0.33 18.65
C THR A 222 -3.69 -1.55 17.75
N LEU A 223 -2.52 -1.63 17.11
CA LEU A 223 -2.17 -2.75 16.23
C LEU A 223 -2.03 -4.05 17.03
N ALA A 224 -2.62 -5.14 16.53
CA ALA A 224 -2.43 -6.47 17.08
C ALA A 224 -0.94 -6.88 17.06
N ASN A 225 -0.52 -7.76 17.96
CA ASN A 225 0.90 -8.13 18.13
C ASN A 225 1.51 -8.81 16.90
N ASP A 226 0.69 -9.44 16.06
CA ASP A 226 1.08 -10.17 14.86
C ASP A 226 1.08 -9.32 13.59
N VAL A 227 0.85 -8.01 13.71
CA VAL A 227 0.92 -7.04 12.60
C VAL A 227 2.30 -6.41 12.57
N VAL A 228 2.94 -6.35 11.40
CA VAL A 228 4.21 -5.63 11.20
C VAL A 228 3.94 -4.21 10.69
N PRO A 229 4.12 -3.15 11.52
CA PRO A 229 3.76 -1.77 11.17
C PRO A 229 4.42 -1.24 9.90
N GLU A 230 5.68 -1.61 9.66
CA GLU A 230 6.49 -1.15 8.51
C GLU A 230 6.03 -1.77 7.19
N ASN A 231 5.24 -2.84 7.25
CA ASN A 231 4.61 -3.50 6.11
C ASN A 231 3.11 -3.20 6.01
N SER A 232 2.60 -2.29 6.87
CA SER A 232 1.18 -2.06 7.02
C SER A 232 0.76 -0.70 6.51
N ASP A 233 -0.42 -0.67 5.89
CA ASP A 233 -1.08 0.55 5.44
C ASP A 233 -2.45 0.70 6.10
N ILE A 234 -2.95 1.94 6.18
CA ILE A 234 -4.37 2.22 6.36
C ILE A 234 -4.95 2.61 5.01
N ALA A 235 -5.80 1.75 4.45
CA ALA A 235 -6.67 2.09 3.35
C ALA A 235 -7.86 2.93 3.85
N ILE A 236 -8.00 4.11 3.26
CA ILE A 236 -9.05 5.09 3.55
C ILE A 236 -9.86 5.28 2.29
N PHE A 237 -11.18 5.10 2.37
CA PHE A 237 -12.05 5.39 1.23
C PHE A 237 -13.39 5.93 1.67
N VAL A 238 -13.88 6.90 0.90
CA VAL A 238 -15.17 7.55 1.11
C VAL A 238 -16.14 7.03 0.07
N TRP A 239 -17.33 6.65 0.51
CA TRP A 239 -18.34 6.10 -0.38
C TRP A 239 -19.74 6.62 -0.08
N LYS A 240 -20.56 6.70 -1.12
CA LYS A 240 -21.96 7.09 -1.03
C LYS A 240 -22.83 5.86 -0.80
N GLU A 241 -23.68 5.92 0.21
CA GLU A 241 -24.61 4.84 0.52
C GLU A 241 -25.84 4.89 -0.39
N PHE A 242 -26.12 3.78 -1.08
CA PHE A 242 -27.28 3.61 -1.94
C PHE A 242 -28.06 2.30 -1.64
N GLY A 243 -27.83 1.70 -0.48
CA GLY A 243 -28.44 0.41 -0.09
C GLY A 243 -27.37 -0.63 0.26
N SER A 244 -27.18 -1.64 -0.57
CA SER A 244 -26.19 -2.71 -0.32
C SER A 244 -24.76 -2.29 -0.69
N ILE A 245 -23.78 -2.75 0.09
CA ILE A 245 -22.34 -2.38 -0.04
C ILE A 245 -21.71 -2.78 -1.39
N SER A 246 -22.36 -3.62 -2.19
CA SER A 246 -21.74 -4.29 -3.34
C SER A 246 -22.09 -3.74 -4.73
N THR A 247 -23.34 -3.39 -4.99
CA THR A 247 -23.80 -3.10 -6.36
C THR A 247 -24.09 -1.63 -6.62
N GLN A 248 -24.14 -0.80 -5.57
CA GLN A 248 -24.57 0.60 -5.70
C GLN A 248 -23.80 1.55 -4.77
N SER A 249 -22.89 1.07 -3.93
CA SER A 249 -22.25 1.85 -2.86
C SER A 249 -21.01 2.58 -3.37
N ASP A 250 -21.21 3.60 -4.18
CA ASP A 250 -20.17 4.26 -4.96
C ASP A 250 -18.98 4.80 -4.14
N ILE A 251 -17.76 4.24 -4.33
CA ILE A 251 -16.52 4.85 -3.79
C ILE A 251 -16.16 6.07 -4.63
N ILE A 252 -16.07 7.22 -3.94
CA ILE A 252 -15.93 8.53 -4.58
C ILE A 252 -14.52 9.13 -4.46
N ASN A 253 -13.69 8.64 -3.54
CA ASN A 253 -12.24 8.75 -3.57
C ASN A 253 -11.60 7.79 -2.55
N SER A 254 -10.31 7.51 -2.71
CA SER A 254 -9.55 6.67 -1.78
C SER A 254 -8.07 7.04 -1.69
N ILE A 255 -7.40 6.61 -0.62
CA ILE A 255 -5.96 6.70 -0.43
C ILE A 255 -5.49 5.54 0.45
N SER A 256 -4.30 5.01 0.19
CA SER A 256 -3.60 4.08 1.11
C SER A 256 -2.41 4.82 1.69
N ILE A 257 -2.26 4.80 3.01
CA ILE A 257 -1.16 5.50 3.69
C ILE A 257 -0.39 4.52 4.59
N PRO A 258 0.94 4.57 4.62
CA PRO A 258 1.72 3.67 5.46
C PRO A 258 1.56 4.00 6.94
N VAL A 259 1.37 2.95 7.74
CA VAL A 259 1.25 3.03 9.20
C VAL A 259 2.56 3.51 9.80
N ASP A 260 3.66 2.91 9.38
CA ASP A 260 4.99 3.45 9.61
C ASP A 260 5.75 3.54 8.29
N GLU A 261 6.41 4.68 8.08
CA GLU A 261 7.37 4.74 7.00
C GLU A 261 8.58 3.93 7.47
N PRO A 262 9.14 3.04 6.65
CA PRO A 262 10.46 2.50 6.96
C PRO A 262 11.38 3.70 7.11
N THR A 263 11.76 4.01 8.35
CA THR A 263 12.67 5.13 8.58
C THR A 263 13.87 4.87 7.69
N GLY A 264 14.11 5.79 6.76
CA GLY A 264 15.26 5.74 5.90
C GLY A 264 16.50 5.80 6.78
N ILE A 265 16.95 4.66 7.28
CA ILE A 265 18.34 4.50 7.61
C ILE A 265 19.01 4.33 6.26
N ILE A 266 19.59 5.44 5.83
CA ILE A 266 20.87 5.47 5.12
C ILE A 266 21.82 4.52 5.88
N GLY A 267 21.81 3.23 5.51
CA GLY A 267 22.75 2.19 5.97
C GLY A 267 22.41 1.36 7.23
N THR A 268 22.12 0.07 7.00
CA THR A 268 22.45 -1.15 7.83
C THR A 268 21.46 -1.73 8.87
N ASN A 269 21.06 -2.99 8.58
CA ASN A 269 20.66 -4.14 9.42
C ASN A 269 19.26 -4.24 10.06
N GLY A 270 18.43 -5.14 9.50
CA GLY A 270 17.22 -5.67 10.14
C GLY A 270 16.78 -7.06 9.64
N THR A 271 16.95 -7.35 8.35
CA THR A 271 16.99 -8.73 7.81
C THR A 271 18.04 -8.78 6.71
N VAL A 272 19.14 -9.48 6.97
CA VAL A 272 20.09 -9.82 5.92
C VAL A 272 19.40 -10.83 5.00
N PRO A 273 19.29 -10.56 3.69
CA PRO A 273 18.71 -11.54 2.77
C PRO A 273 19.47 -12.86 2.89
N THR A 274 18.78 -13.99 2.84
CA THR A 274 19.44 -15.31 2.95
C THR A 274 20.04 -15.78 1.63
N GLU A 275 19.68 -15.13 0.52
CA GLU A 275 20.12 -15.49 -0.83
C GLU A 275 20.35 -14.26 -1.71
N TYR A 276 21.16 -14.45 -2.76
CA TYR A 276 21.25 -13.51 -3.86
C TYR A 276 19.95 -13.56 -4.67
N ASN A 277 19.36 -12.41 -4.94
CA ASN A 277 18.17 -12.30 -5.78
C ASN A 277 18.32 -11.12 -6.74
N LEU A 278 17.80 -11.27 -7.94
CA LEU A 278 17.56 -10.17 -8.88
C LEU A 278 16.09 -10.19 -9.26
N SER A 279 15.34 -9.18 -8.85
CA SER A 279 13.92 -9.05 -9.15
C SER A 279 13.73 -8.61 -10.60
N GLN A 280 12.55 -8.90 -11.15
CA GLN A 280 12.19 -8.35 -12.44
C GLN A 280 12.09 -6.82 -12.30
N ASN A 281 12.69 -6.07 -13.23
CA ASN A 281 12.59 -4.62 -13.27
C ASN A 281 11.12 -4.20 -13.37
N PHE A 282 10.77 -3.09 -12.73
CA PHE A 282 9.41 -2.63 -12.61
C PHE A 282 9.33 -1.11 -12.78
N PRO A 283 8.54 -0.58 -13.74
CA PRO A 283 7.71 -1.31 -14.73
C PRO A 283 8.54 -2.12 -15.75
N ASN A 284 7.94 -3.12 -16.42
CA ASN A 284 8.49 -3.83 -17.59
C ASN A 284 7.35 -4.36 -18.50
N PRO A 285 7.11 -3.82 -19.71
CA PRO A 285 7.92 -2.81 -20.38
C PRO A 285 7.97 -1.46 -19.65
N PHE A 286 9.05 -0.69 -19.82
CA PHE A 286 9.28 0.59 -19.15
C PHE A 286 9.40 1.76 -20.13
N ASN A 287 9.07 2.98 -19.68
CA ASN A 287 9.20 4.23 -20.44
C ASN A 287 9.33 5.47 -19.54
N PRO A 288 10.45 6.21 -19.55
CA PRO A 288 11.80 5.77 -19.87
C PRO A 288 12.50 5.17 -18.64
N THR A 289 11.87 5.15 -17.46
CA THR A 289 12.50 4.72 -16.20
C THR A 289 11.92 3.42 -15.66
N THR A 290 12.75 2.64 -14.97
CA THR A 290 12.37 1.41 -14.27
C THR A 290 13.22 1.22 -13.02
N ASN A 291 12.71 0.47 -12.06
CA ASN A 291 13.41 0.12 -10.81
C ASN A 291 13.77 -1.36 -10.82
N ILE A 292 14.97 -1.69 -10.33
CA ILE A 292 15.51 -3.05 -10.27
C ILE A 292 15.87 -3.33 -8.82
N ILE A 293 15.09 -4.19 -8.18
CA ILE A 293 15.35 -4.62 -6.81
C ILE A 293 16.28 -5.84 -6.85
N PHE A 294 17.30 -5.85 -6.00
CA PHE A 294 18.20 -7.00 -5.85
C PHE A 294 18.68 -7.16 -4.41
N SER A 295 19.03 -8.38 -4.03
CA SER A 295 19.51 -8.71 -2.69
C SER A 295 20.90 -9.33 -2.71
N VAL A 296 21.68 -8.99 -1.69
CA VAL A 296 23.05 -9.43 -1.45
C VAL A 296 23.10 -10.03 -0.04
N PRO A 297 23.27 -11.36 0.12
CA PRO A 297 23.22 -12.01 1.43
C PRO A 297 24.52 -11.92 2.23
N VAL A 298 25.64 -11.60 1.58
CA VAL A 298 26.98 -11.53 2.19
C VAL A 298 27.73 -10.34 1.60
N ASP A 299 28.46 -9.62 2.45
CA ASP A 299 29.36 -8.54 2.02
C ASP A 299 30.33 -9.03 0.93
N GLY A 300 30.49 -8.28 -0.16
CA GLY A 300 31.36 -8.70 -1.25
C GLY A 300 31.32 -7.78 -2.47
N ASN A 301 32.10 -8.12 -3.48
CA ASN A 301 32.06 -7.42 -4.76
C ASN A 301 30.84 -7.87 -5.57
N VAL A 302 30.04 -6.89 -5.99
CA VAL A 302 28.82 -7.06 -6.77
C VAL A 302 28.90 -6.15 -7.99
N SER A 303 28.33 -6.58 -9.12
CA SER A 303 28.10 -5.70 -10.26
C SER A 303 26.68 -5.86 -10.79
N LEU A 304 26.02 -4.73 -11.07
CA LEU A 304 24.75 -4.68 -11.79
C LEU A 304 24.97 -3.94 -13.10
N LYS A 305 24.97 -4.69 -14.19
CA LYS A 305 25.33 -4.20 -15.54
C LYS A 305 24.18 -4.37 -16.51
N TYR A 306 24.07 -3.44 -17.46
CA TYR A 306 23.03 -3.36 -18.47
C TYR A 306 23.60 -3.72 -19.84
N TYR A 307 22.84 -4.47 -20.64
CA TYR A 307 23.25 -4.99 -21.93
C TYR A 307 22.18 -4.79 -23.00
N ASP A 308 22.61 -4.60 -24.24
CA ASP A 308 21.73 -4.64 -25.41
C ASP A 308 21.36 -6.07 -25.83
N ALA A 309 20.52 -6.20 -26.86
CA ALA A 309 20.07 -7.50 -27.39
C ALA A 309 21.19 -8.37 -28.01
N LEU A 310 22.35 -7.77 -28.32
CA LEU A 310 23.53 -8.46 -28.86
C LEU A 310 24.51 -8.86 -27.75
N GLY A 311 24.26 -8.46 -26.51
CA GLY A 311 25.11 -8.73 -25.35
C GLY A 311 26.22 -7.70 -25.13
N ASN A 312 26.18 -6.54 -25.81
CA ASN A 312 27.11 -5.46 -25.52
C ASN A 312 26.71 -4.75 -24.23
N GLU A 313 27.67 -4.50 -23.34
CA GLU A 313 27.45 -3.67 -22.15
C GLU A 313 27.16 -2.22 -22.57
N ILE A 314 26.01 -1.68 -22.15
CA ILE A 314 25.59 -0.31 -22.49
C ILE A 314 25.82 0.65 -21.33
N SER A 315 25.73 0.18 -20.08
CA SER A 315 26.00 0.95 -18.87
C SER A 315 26.06 0.02 -17.66
N SER A 316 26.45 0.55 -16.50
CA SER A 316 26.38 -0.15 -15.22
C SER A 316 25.78 0.77 -14.16
N TYR A 317 25.02 0.18 -13.23
CA TYR A 317 24.54 0.88 -12.04
C TYR A 317 25.61 0.88 -10.94
N LEU A 318 26.27 -0.26 -10.75
CA LEU A 318 27.40 -0.40 -9.85
C LEU A 318 28.32 -1.53 -10.31
N ASP A 319 29.60 -1.41 -9.94
CA ASP A 319 30.63 -2.45 -10.03
C ASP A 319 31.62 -2.22 -8.89
N GLY A 320 31.43 -2.90 -7.76
CA GLY A 320 32.21 -2.64 -6.55
C GLY A 320 31.71 -3.36 -5.31
N PHE A 321 32.26 -2.97 -4.16
CA PHE A 321 31.96 -3.61 -2.87
C PHE A 321 30.61 -3.14 -2.31
N LEU A 322 29.72 -4.09 -1.98
CA LEU A 322 28.47 -3.87 -1.27
C LEU A 322 28.46 -4.65 0.04
N LYS A 323 27.73 -4.11 1.03
CA LYS A 323 27.37 -4.86 2.23
C LYS A 323 26.20 -5.80 1.94
N ALA A 324 25.95 -6.76 2.80
CA ALA A 324 24.75 -7.55 2.76
C ALA A 324 23.51 -6.65 2.95
N GLY A 325 22.49 -6.82 2.11
CA GLY A 325 21.29 -5.99 2.11
C GLY A 325 20.47 -6.13 0.82
N THR A 326 19.32 -5.45 0.81
CA THR A 326 18.47 -5.30 -0.37
C THR A 326 18.61 -3.88 -0.92
N TYR A 327 18.68 -3.77 -2.24
CA TYR A 327 18.97 -2.55 -2.97
C TYR A 327 17.92 -2.31 -4.05
N ASN A 328 17.66 -1.04 -4.38
CA ASN A 328 16.77 -0.62 -5.45
C ASN A 328 17.53 0.29 -6.42
N ALA A 329 17.81 -0.23 -7.63
CA ALA A 329 18.51 0.48 -8.69
C ALA A 329 17.51 1.06 -9.70
N GLN A 330 17.48 2.38 -9.83
CA GLN A 330 16.76 3.02 -10.92
C GLN A 330 17.58 2.96 -12.21
N PHE A 331 16.95 2.57 -13.32
CA PHE A 331 17.50 2.57 -14.66
C PHE A 331 16.70 3.52 -15.56
N GLU A 332 17.41 4.35 -16.32
CA GLU A 332 16.83 5.31 -17.26
C GLU A 332 17.28 4.99 -18.69
N GLY A 333 16.31 4.76 -19.57
CA GLY A 333 16.50 4.41 -20.98
C GLY A 333 16.16 5.54 -21.95
N ALA A 334 16.12 6.80 -21.49
CA ALA A 334 15.71 7.94 -22.33
C ALA A 334 16.54 8.04 -23.63
N ASP A 335 17.84 7.75 -23.54
CA ASP A 335 18.78 7.81 -24.68
C ASP A 335 18.89 6.50 -25.47
N LEU A 336 18.12 5.48 -25.12
CA LEU A 336 18.14 4.17 -25.75
C LEU A 336 16.96 3.99 -26.73
N PRO A 337 17.11 3.25 -27.83
CA PRO A 337 15.99 2.91 -28.71
C PRO A 337 15.00 1.94 -28.03
N SER A 338 13.71 1.97 -28.41
CA SER A 338 12.76 0.92 -28.01
C SER A 338 13.30 -0.45 -28.39
N GLY A 339 13.21 -1.42 -27.48
CA GLY A 339 13.80 -2.73 -27.71
C GLY A 339 13.95 -3.56 -26.46
N VAL A 340 14.54 -4.73 -26.64
CA VAL A 340 14.86 -5.66 -25.57
C VAL A 340 16.26 -5.36 -25.05
N TYR A 341 16.38 -5.26 -23.73
CA TYR A 341 17.62 -5.11 -23.00
C TYR A 341 17.72 -6.18 -21.92
N PHE A 342 18.91 -6.34 -21.38
CA PHE A 342 19.18 -7.26 -20.29
C PHE A 342 19.91 -6.54 -19.17
N TYR A 343 19.72 -7.02 -17.94
CA TYR A 343 20.51 -6.59 -16.81
C TYR A 343 20.98 -7.83 -16.05
N THR A 344 22.24 -7.81 -15.66
CA THR A 344 22.91 -8.94 -15.01
C THR A 344 23.47 -8.50 -13.68
N LEU A 345 23.07 -9.20 -12.62
CA LEU A 345 23.68 -9.12 -11.30
C LEU A 345 24.74 -10.22 -11.20
N ASN A 346 26.00 -9.83 -11.01
CA ASN A 346 27.09 -10.75 -10.69
C ASN A 346 27.59 -10.50 -9.28
N ALA A 347 27.81 -11.58 -8.54
CA ALA A 347 28.46 -11.60 -7.24
C ALA A 347 29.20 -12.93 -7.07
N GLU A 348 29.98 -13.12 -6.00
CA GLU A 348 30.82 -14.31 -5.78
C GLU A 348 30.11 -15.65 -6.06
N GLY A 349 30.35 -16.23 -7.25
CA GLY A 349 29.74 -17.51 -7.68
C GLY A 349 28.26 -17.42 -8.10
N PHE A 350 27.64 -16.25 -8.06
CA PHE A 350 26.25 -15.99 -8.47
C PHE A 350 26.21 -15.09 -9.71
N SER A 351 25.42 -15.48 -10.70
CA SER A 351 25.11 -14.66 -11.88
C SER A 351 23.65 -14.87 -12.24
N MET A 352 22.87 -13.79 -12.22
CA MET A 352 21.48 -13.80 -12.67
C MET A 352 21.25 -12.69 -13.67
N THR A 353 20.69 -13.04 -14.82
CA THR A 353 20.33 -12.11 -15.88
C THR A 353 18.83 -12.08 -16.03
N LYS A 354 18.25 -10.88 -16.17
CA LYS A 354 16.85 -10.69 -16.50
C LYS A 354 16.69 -9.77 -17.70
N LYS A 355 15.54 -9.92 -18.36
CA LYS A 355 15.19 -9.22 -19.60
C LYS A 355 14.26 -8.06 -19.28
N MET A 356 14.53 -6.89 -19.82
CA MET A 356 13.64 -5.72 -19.78
C MET A 356 13.30 -5.25 -21.19
N MET A 357 12.14 -4.60 -21.34
CA MET A 357 11.66 -4.08 -22.61
C MET A 357 11.44 -2.58 -22.47
N LEU A 358 12.17 -1.78 -23.24
CA LEU A 358 11.94 -0.35 -23.36
C LEU A 358 10.94 -0.11 -24.48
N ILE A 359 9.89 0.66 -24.21
CA ILE A 359 8.93 1.11 -25.22
C ILE A 359 8.86 2.63 -25.15
N LYS A 360 9.13 3.31 -26.27
CA LYS A 360 8.90 4.74 -26.43
C LYS A 360 7.52 5.04 -27.00
#